data_AF-A0A9W6CIX6-F1
#
_entry.id   AF-A0A9W6CIX6-F1
#
_cell.length_a   1.000
_cell.length_b   1.000
_cell.length_c   1.000
_cell.angle_alpha   90.00
_cell.angle_beta   90.00
_cell.angle_gamma   90.00
#
_symmetry.space_group_name_H-M   'P 1'
#
loop_
_entity.id
_entity.type
_entity.pdbx_description
1 polymer ?
#
loop_
_entity_poly.entity_id
_entity_poly.type
_entity_poly.pdbx_seq_one_letter_code
_entity_poly.pdbx_strand_id
1 'polypeptide(L)'
;MTTLRLLLLTSLALAPAEARCGDASAAFGPPVADETGDMAAEPQPPMSAPSAPTRPIWGERHAPEPRQPAPQKAAPAPPVSGQATASPPKKDAGRKPVPEGICERELARAAAKYEIPLQILYAVALTESGTGSGLQPLMLHIEGKDHIPATLPEALRLFHEANGRGVKLIDIGCMQVNWYWHRHEFNSLEEIFDPRLNVEQGARFLQVLRKRHGSWTMAAARYNAGPKNTVAQHRYVCRVMKNLVAAGVGQWTGTAEAFCAAPPGSAAAAPPAVAGRLY
;
A
#
# COMPACT_ATOMS: atom_id res chain seq x y z
N MET A 1 44.18 -49.47 -65.45
CA MET A 1 45.14 -49.41 -64.33
C MET A 1 44.41 -48.69 -63.20
N THR A 2 43.76 -49.45 -62.31
CA THR A 2 44.06 -49.53 -60.85
C THR A 2 43.92 -48.14 -60.17
N THR A 3 43.06 -47.91 -59.18
CA THR A 3 42.73 -48.76 -58.04
C THR A 3 41.47 -48.24 -57.32
N LEU A 4 40.68 -49.20 -56.83
CA LEU A 4 39.59 -49.10 -55.88
C LEU A 4 40.08 -48.61 -54.49
N ARG A 5 39.38 -47.68 -53.84
CA ARG A 5 39.27 -47.68 -52.37
C ARG A 5 37.97 -47.02 -51.88
N LEU A 6 37.35 -47.76 -50.98
CA LEU A 6 36.00 -47.65 -50.41
C LEU A 6 36.09 -47.02 -49.00
N LEU A 7 34.94 -46.53 -48.49
CA LEU A 7 34.60 -46.19 -47.09
C LEU A 7 35.18 -44.85 -46.57
N LEU A 8 34.48 -43.99 -45.82
CA LEU A 8 33.33 -44.16 -44.91
C LEU A 8 32.50 -42.86 -44.87
N LEU A 9 31.17 -43.03 -44.81
CA LEU A 9 30.20 -41.98 -44.50
C LEU A 9 30.12 -41.77 -42.98
N THR A 10 30.27 -40.52 -42.52
CA THR A 10 29.68 -40.05 -41.26
C THR A 10 29.07 -38.68 -41.48
N SER A 11 27.74 -38.66 -41.58
CA SER A 11 26.90 -37.47 -41.63
C SER A 11 26.81 -36.83 -40.23
N LEU A 12 27.24 -35.58 -40.09
CA LEU A 12 26.72 -34.69 -39.04
C LEU A 12 25.87 -33.61 -39.74
N ALA A 13 24.55 -33.82 -39.71
CA ALA A 13 23.59 -32.78 -40.06
C ALA A 13 23.34 -31.92 -38.82
N LEU A 14 23.64 -30.63 -38.91
CA LEU A 14 23.19 -29.60 -37.97
C LEU A 14 21.67 -29.44 -38.14
N ALA A 15 20.91 -29.65 -37.07
CA ALA A 15 19.51 -29.25 -36.98
C ALA A 15 19.42 -27.78 -36.49
N PRO A 16 18.40 -27.00 -36.92
CA PRO A 16 18.20 -25.64 -36.45
C PRO A 16 17.54 -25.63 -35.07
N ALA A 17 17.93 -24.65 -34.25
CA ALA A 17 17.30 -24.36 -32.97
C ALA A 17 16.01 -23.54 -33.19
N GLU A 18 14.86 -24.19 -33.10
CA GLU A 18 13.58 -23.52 -32.90
C GLU A 18 13.27 -23.47 -31.41
N ALA A 19 13.28 -22.26 -30.84
CA ALA A 19 12.77 -21.99 -29.50
C ALA A 19 11.23 -22.10 -29.54
N ARG A 20 10.68 -23.17 -28.97
CA ARG A 20 9.25 -23.28 -28.68
C ARG A 20 8.97 -22.72 -27.29
N CYS A 21 8.08 -21.73 -27.22
CA CYS A 21 7.37 -21.38 -25.99
C CYS A 21 6.62 -22.61 -25.48
N GLY A 22 6.93 -23.06 -24.26
CA GLY A 22 6.19 -24.13 -23.60
C GLY A 22 4.88 -23.62 -23.02
N ASP A 23 3.80 -24.32 -23.33
CA ASP A 23 2.49 -24.16 -22.73
C ASP A 23 2.55 -24.37 -21.21
N ALA A 24 2.26 -23.31 -20.46
CA ALA A 24 2.02 -23.39 -19.02
C ALA A 24 0.59 -23.88 -18.78
N SER A 25 0.35 -25.18 -18.97
CA SER A 25 -0.87 -25.84 -18.52
C SER A 25 -0.65 -27.32 -18.26
N ALA A 26 -0.05 -27.65 -17.11
CA ALA A 26 -0.16 -28.94 -16.43
C ALA A 26 0.66 -28.94 -15.14
N ALA A 27 0.11 -28.42 -14.04
CA ALA A 27 0.65 -28.69 -12.69
C ALA A 27 -0.40 -28.44 -11.59
N PHE A 28 -1.59 -29.03 -11.72
CA PHE A 28 -2.47 -29.29 -10.58
C PHE A 28 -3.15 -30.64 -10.82
N GLY A 29 -2.57 -31.70 -10.26
CA GLY A 29 -3.28 -32.96 -10.09
C GLY A 29 -4.38 -32.80 -9.03
N PRO A 30 -5.46 -33.58 -9.07
CA PRO A 30 -6.51 -33.52 -8.05
C PRO A 30 -5.95 -33.97 -6.68
N PRO A 31 -6.49 -33.46 -5.57
CA PRO A 31 -6.06 -33.89 -4.24
C PRO A 31 -6.41 -35.36 -4.03
N VAL A 32 -5.40 -36.15 -3.68
CA VAL A 32 -5.57 -37.50 -3.13
C VAL A 32 -5.94 -37.33 -1.67
N ALA A 33 -7.11 -37.83 -1.28
CA ALA A 33 -7.44 -38.03 0.13
C ALA A 33 -6.58 -39.17 0.65
N ASP A 34 -5.83 -38.95 1.73
CA ASP A 34 -5.17 -40.04 2.45
C ASP A 34 -5.64 -40.06 3.91
N GLU A 35 -5.97 -41.26 4.34
CA GLU A 35 -6.53 -41.64 5.62
C GLU A 35 -5.42 -41.71 6.67
N THR A 36 -5.68 -41.10 7.82
CA THR A 36 -5.13 -41.39 9.16
C THR A 36 -3.77 -42.13 9.26
N GLY A 37 -2.72 -41.38 9.58
CA GLY A 37 -1.45 -41.92 10.06
C GLY A 37 -0.72 -40.89 10.93
N ASP A 38 -0.88 -41.00 12.25
CA ASP A 38 -0.19 -40.20 13.25
C ASP A 38 1.34 -40.30 13.10
N MET A 39 2.01 -39.16 12.89
CA MET A 39 3.40 -38.96 13.26
C MET A 39 3.51 -37.67 14.07
N ALA A 40 3.69 -37.84 15.38
CA ALA A 40 3.97 -36.75 16.30
C ALA A 40 5.28 -36.05 15.90
N ALA A 41 5.18 -34.78 15.51
CA ALA A 41 6.33 -33.90 15.36
C ALA A 41 6.85 -33.51 16.76
N GLU A 42 8.15 -33.69 16.95
CA GLU A 42 8.89 -33.30 18.15
C GLU A 42 8.75 -31.78 18.42
N PRO A 43 8.49 -31.35 19.67
CA PRO A 43 8.27 -29.93 19.97
C PRO A 43 9.57 -29.14 19.81
N GLN A 44 9.60 -28.23 18.84
CA GLN A 44 10.66 -27.24 18.70
C GLN A 44 10.68 -26.32 19.94
N PRO A 45 11.85 -26.05 20.56
CA PRO A 45 11.92 -25.13 21.68
C PRO A 45 11.55 -23.71 21.23
N PRO A 46 10.85 -22.92 22.08
CA PRO A 46 10.41 -21.59 21.70
C PRO A 46 11.62 -20.68 21.46
N MET A 47 11.85 -20.29 20.21
CA MET A 47 12.72 -19.16 19.92
C MET A 47 12.15 -17.92 20.62
N SER A 48 12.90 -17.39 21.58
CA SER A 48 12.53 -16.18 22.30
C SER A 48 12.44 -15.02 21.30
N ALA A 49 11.23 -14.54 21.04
CA ALA A 49 11.02 -13.35 20.23
C ALA A 49 11.73 -12.16 20.90
N PRO A 50 12.49 -11.33 20.16
CA PRO A 50 13.07 -10.12 20.72
C PRO A 50 11.95 -9.19 21.20
N SER A 51 12.15 -8.60 22.37
CA SER A 51 11.21 -7.66 22.98
C SER A 51 10.92 -6.50 22.04
N ALA A 52 9.64 -6.24 21.76
CA ALA A 52 9.24 -5.09 20.96
C ALA A 52 9.78 -3.78 21.59
N PRO A 53 10.21 -2.79 20.79
CA PRO A 53 10.74 -1.54 21.32
C PRO A 53 9.70 -0.83 22.20
N THR A 54 10.13 -0.42 23.39
CA THR A 54 9.33 0.21 24.46
C THR A 54 8.91 1.66 24.17
N ARG A 55 9.25 2.22 23.00
CA ARG A 55 8.85 3.58 22.61
C ARG A 55 7.57 3.56 21.75
N PRO A 56 6.63 4.51 21.95
CA PRO A 56 5.49 4.67 21.05
C PRO A 56 5.98 4.96 19.64
N ILE A 57 5.46 4.23 18.65
CA ILE A 57 5.67 4.60 17.24
C ILE A 57 4.88 5.88 17.01
N TRP A 58 5.44 6.84 16.29
CA TRP A 58 4.96 8.23 16.26
C TRP A 58 3.46 8.39 15.91
N GLY A 59 2.87 7.50 15.09
CA GLY A 59 1.43 7.45 14.79
C GLY A 59 0.52 6.86 15.88
N GLU A 60 1.07 6.26 16.93
CA GLU A 60 0.32 5.80 18.11
C GLU A 60 0.25 6.86 19.22
N ARG A 61 0.99 7.97 19.10
CA ARG A 61 0.83 9.10 20.02
C ARG A 61 -0.45 9.83 19.69
N HIS A 62 -1.34 9.88 20.68
CA HIS A 62 -2.54 10.71 20.79
C HIS A 62 -2.91 11.44 19.50
N ALA A 63 -3.88 10.89 18.75
CA ALA A 63 -4.72 11.75 17.93
C ALA A 63 -5.18 12.89 18.84
N PRO A 64 -4.93 14.18 18.49
CA PRO A 64 -5.55 15.26 19.23
C PRO A 64 -7.06 15.05 19.13
N GLU A 65 -7.73 15.12 20.28
CA GLU A 65 -9.18 15.12 20.39
C GLU A 65 -9.77 16.11 19.37
N PRO A 66 -10.91 15.81 18.69
CA PRO A 66 -11.51 16.74 17.75
C PRO A 66 -11.75 18.07 18.46
N ARG A 67 -10.98 19.09 18.06
CA ARG A 67 -11.15 20.43 18.61
C ARG A 67 -12.53 20.93 18.20
N GLN A 68 -13.29 21.42 19.18
CA GLN A 68 -14.49 22.21 18.94
C GLN A 68 -14.19 23.32 17.91
N PRO A 69 -15.13 23.65 17.01
CA PRO A 69 -14.91 24.69 16.02
C PRO A 69 -14.53 26.00 16.70
N ALA A 70 -13.47 26.64 16.21
CA ALA A 70 -13.05 27.94 16.69
C ALA A 70 -14.18 28.98 16.51
N PRO A 71 -14.33 29.95 17.43
CA PRO A 71 -15.30 31.02 17.27
C PRO A 71 -15.01 31.80 15.98
N GLN A 72 -16.07 32.01 15.19
CA GLN A 72 -16.03 32.71 13.92
C GLN A 72 -15.48 34.12 14.14
N LYS A 73 -14.34 34.44 13.50
CA LYS A 73 -13.88 35.83 13.38
C LYS A 73 -14.69 36.56 12.31
N ALA A 74 -15.00 37.82 12.63
CA ALA A 74 -15.85 38.72 11.87
C ALA A 74 -15.40 38.94 10.42
N ALA A 75 -16.38 39.33 9.60
CA ALA A 75 -16.30 39.54 8.15
C ALA A 75 -15.20 40.54 7.71
N PRO A 76 -14.58 40.33 6.53
CA PRO A 76 -13.72 41.32 5.90
C PRO A 76 -14.51 42.41 5.15
N ALA A 77 -13.88 43.58 5.06
CA ALA A 77 -14.35 44.82 4.43
C ALA A 77 -14.55 44.73 2.89
N PRO A 78 -15.33 45.65 2.28
CA PRO A 78 -15.69 45.62 0.85
C PRO A 78 -14.53 45.97 -0.11
N PRO A 79 -14.68 45.73 -1.43
CA PRO A 79 -13.57 45.42 -2.32
C PRO A 79 -12.87 46.66 -2.91
N VAL A 80 -11.57 46.51 -3.18
CA VAL A 80 -10.80 47.45 -4.00
C VAL A 80 -10.92 47.00 -5.47
N SER A 81 -11.55 47.83 -6.30
CA SER A 81 -11.64 47.62 -7.74
C SER A 81 -10.28 47.82 -8.40
N GLY A 82 -9.68 46.73 -8.88
CA GLY A 82 -8.51 46.76 -9.76
C GLY A 82 -8.66 45.67 -10.82
N GLN A 83 -8.97 46.08 -12.05
CA GLN A 83 -8.98 45.18 -13.21
C GLN A 83 -7.54 44.81 -13.56
N ALA A 84 -7.14 43.58 -13.25
CA ALA A 84 -6.00 42.92 -13.88
C ALA A 84 -6.56 41.86 -14.82
N THR A 85 -6.45 42.09 -16.13
CA THR A 85 -6.78 41.10 -17.16
C THR A 85 -5.73 39.98 -17.11
N ALA A 86 -6.00 38.94 -16.32
CA ALA A 86 -5.21 37.73 -16.36
C ALA A 86 -5.41 37.05 -17.73
N SER A 87 -4.32 37.00 -18.52
CA SER A 87 -4.27 36.13 -19.70
C SER A 87 -4.41 34.67 -19.25
N PRO A 88 -5.10 33.82 -20.04
CA PRO A 88 -5.24 32.40 -19.70
C PRO A 88 -3.86 31.73 -19.60
N PRO A 89 -3.64 30.82 -18.63
CA PRO A 89 -2.38 30.09 -18.54
C PRO A 89 -2.17 29.31 -19.84
N LYS A 90 -1.02 29.52 -20.47
CA LYS A 90 -0.59 28.74 -21.63
C LYS A 90 -0.57 27.26 -21.23
N LYS A 91 -1.14 26.39 -22.07
CA LYS A 91 -1.02 24.94 -21.91
C LYS A 91 0.47 24.57 -21.85
N ASP A 92 0.91 24.01 -20.73
CA ASP A 92 2.28 23.53 -20.53
C ASP A 92 2.58 22.36 -21.48
N ALA A 93 3.02 22.67 -22.70
CA ALA A 93 3.28 21.72 -23.78
C ALA A 93 4.60 20.93 -23.60
N GLY A 94 5.02 20.61 -22.38
CA GLY A 94 6.36 20.08 -22.12
C GLY A 94 6.56 19.21 -20.89
N ARG A 95 5.51 18.69 -20.24
CA ARG A 95 5.67 17.87 -19.03
C ARG A 95 5.22 16.42 -19.26
N LYS A 96 6.13 15.47 -18.98
CA LYS A 96 5.83 14.04 -19.05
C LYS A 96 4.86 13.66 -17.92
N PRO A 97 3.74 12.98 -18.23
CA PRO A 97 2.89 12.35 -17.22
C PRO A 97 3.72 11.38 -16.35
N VAL A 98 3.32 11.21 -15.10
CA VAL A 98 3.87 10.14 -14.26
C VAL A 98 3.52 8.79 -14.93
N PRO A 99 4.48 7.87 -15.14
CA PRO A 99 4.18 6.57 -15.74
C PRO A 99 3.12 5.81 -14.94
N GLU A 100 2.13 5.26 -15.64
CA GLU A 100 1.15 4.34 -15.05
C GLU A 100 1.85 3.13 -14.42
N GLY A 101 1.31 2.59 -13.33
CA GLY A 101 1.86 1.40 -12.68
C GLY A 101 3.11 1.65 -11.83
N ILE A 102 3.55 2.90 -11.67
CA ILE A 102 4.78 3.22 -10.93
C ILE A 102 4.68 2.81 -9.46
N CYS A 103 3.55 3.07 -8.80
CA CYS A 103 3.33 2.69 -7.41
C CYS A 103 3.38 1.16 -7.26
N GLU A 104 2.72 0.44 -8.16
CA GLU A 104 2.61 -1.02 -8.18
C GLU A 104 3.97 -1.69 -8.30
N ARG A 105 4.85 -1.17 -9.16
CA ARG A 105 6.24 -1.62 -9.27
C ARG A 105 6.97 -1.46 -7.92
N GLU A 106 6.81 -0.31 -7.29
CA GLU A 106 7.47 -0.03 -6.01
C GLU A 106 6.89 -0.86 -4.86
N LEU A 107 5.60 -1.20 -4.91
CA LEU A 107 4.96 -2.12 -3.97
C LEU A 107 5.54 -3.52 -4.08
N ALA A 108 5.72 -4.05 -5.30
CA ALA A 108 6.36 -5.36 -5.51
C ALA A 108 7.77 -5.40 -4.90
N ARG A 109 8.58 -4.36 -5.14
CA ARG A 109 9.92 -4.26 -4.56
C ARG A 109 9.89 -4.17 -3.04
N ALA A 110 9.04 -3.30 -2.47
CA ALA A 110 8.97 -3.09 -1.04
C ALA A 110 8.40 -4.31 -0.30
N ALA A 111 7.41 -4.99 -0.88
CA ALA A 111 6.85 -6.24 -0.37
C ALA A 111 7.94 -7.31 -0.21
N ALA A 112 8.77 -7.51 -1.24
CA ALA A 112 9.89 -8.43 -1.17
C ALA A 112 10.92 -8.02 -0.11
N LYS A 113 11.28 -6.73 -0.04
CA LYS A 113 12.28 -6.22 0.92
C LYS A 113 11.84 -6.35 2.39
N TYR A 114 10.57 -6.11 2.67
CA TYR A 114 10.04 -6.08 4.04
C TYR A 114 9.28 -7.35 4.43
N GLU A 115 9.29 -8.38 3.57
CA GLU A 115 8.61 -9.66 3.77
C GLU A 115 7.11 -9.49 4.06
N ILE A 116 6.49 -8.55 3.35
CA ILE A 116 5.04 -8.31 3.39
C ILE A 116 4.44 -9.08 2.23
N PRO A 117 3.39 -9.90 2.43
CA PRO A 117 2.64 -10.47 1.31
C PRO A 117 2.20 -9.35 0.38
N LEU A 118 2.62 -9.38 -0.89
CA LEU A 118 2.40 -8.30 -1.85
C LEU A 118 0.92 -7.88 -1.90
N GLN A 119 0.03 -8.85 -1.76
CA GLN A 119 -1.41 -8.63 -1.89
C GLN A 119 -1.96 -7.81 -0.72
N ILE A 120 -1.41 -7.99 0.48
CA ILE A 120 -1.74 -7.18 1.65
C ILE A 120 -1.24 -5.74 1.43
N LEU A 121 0.01 -5.58 0.99
CA LEU A 121 0.58 -4.26 0.75
C LEU A 121 -0.19 -3.51 -0.36
N TYR A 122 -0.57 -4.23 -1.42
CA TYR A 122 -1.36 -3.69 -2.51
C TYR A 122 -2.78 -3.32 -2.08
N ALA A 123 -3.45 -4.15 -1.28
CA ALA A 123 -4.78 -3.83 -0.75
C ALA A 123 -4.78 -2.62 0.20
N VAL A 124 -3.71 -2.45 0.99
CA VAL A 124 -3.45 -1.23 1.77
C VAL A 124 -3.29 -0.04 0.83
N ALA A 125 -2.38 -0.11 -0.15
CA ALA A 125 -2.16 0.98 -1.11
C ALA A 125 -3.45 1.40 -1.86
N LEU A 126 -4.26 0.43 -2.29
CA LEU A 126 -5.56 0.68 -2.93
C LEU A 126 -6.55 1.37 -1.98
N THR A 127 -6.47 1.09 -0.68
CA THR A 127 -7.29 1.78 0.33
C THR A 127 -6.81 3.21 0.57
N GLU A 128 -5.51 3.47 0.40
CA GLU A 128 -4.89 4.77 0.61
C GLU A 128 -5.06 5.70 -0.59
N SER A 129 -4.65 5.29 -1.79
CA SER A 129 -4.61 6.16 -2.97
C SER A 129 -5.24 5.55 -4.22
N GLY A 130 -5.95 4.43 -4.09
CA GLY A 130 -6.58 3.75 -5.21
C GLY A 130 -7.74 4.54 -5.80
N THR A 131 -7.72 4.73 -7.12
CA THR A 131 -8.84 5.28 -7.88
C THR A 131 -9.19 4.39 -9.07
N GLY A 132 -10.19 4.76 -9.86
CA GLY A 132 -10.51 4.06 -11.10
C GLY A 132 -9.37 4.06 -12.14
N SER A 133 -8.36 4.93 -12.00
CA SER A 133 -7.17 4.98 -12.85
C SER A 133 -5.92 4.39 -12.17
N GLY A 134 -6.07 3.63 -11.08
CA GLY A 134 -4.96 3.02 -10.34
C GLY A 134 -4.47 3.85 -9.17
N LEU A 135 -3.28 3.52 -8.65
CA LEU A 135 -2.67 4.21 -7.51
C LEU A 135 -2.12 5.59 -7.91
N GLN A 136 -2.26 6.57 -7.00
CA GLN A 136 -1.97 7.97 -7.30
C GLN A 136 -0.70 8.47 -6.58
N PRO A 137 0.46 8.53 -7.25
CA PRO A 137 1.75 8.87 -6.62
C PRO A 137 1.86 10.34 -6.18
N LEU A 138 1.06 11.23 -6.76
CA LEU A 138 1.06 12.66 -6.43
C LEU A 138 -0.14 13.09 -5.58
N MET A 139 -1.00 12.15 -5.18
CA MET A 139 -2.21 12.45 -4.42
C MET A 139 -1.89 13.07 -3.06
N LEU A 140 -2.68 14.05 -2.67
CA LEU A 140 -2.69 14.59 -1.31
C LEU A 140 -4.07 14.43 -0.70
N HIS A 141 -4.13 13.95 0.54
CA HIS A 141 -5.31 14.09 1.38
C HIS A 141 -5.10 15.26 2.34
N ILE A 142 -5.92 16.30 2.21
CA ILE A 142 -5.83 17.57 2.95
C ILE A 142 -7.19 17.85 3.60
N GLU A 143 -7.26 17.87 4.93
CA GLU A 143 -8.47 18.23 5.68
C GLU A 143 -9.73 17.45 5.25
N GLY A 144 -9.60 16.15 4.96
CA GLY A 144 -10.73 15.31 4.53
C GLY A 144 -11.03 15.37 3.03
N LYS A 145 -10.19 16.04 2.24
CA LYS A 145 -10.37 16.19 0.79
C LYS A 145 -9.18 15.64 0.01
N ASP A 146 -9.50 14.85 -1.01
CA ASP A 146 -8.51 14.31 -1.92
C ASP A 146 -8.20 15.30 -3.03
N HIS A 147 -6.92 15.46 -3.32
CA HIS A 147 -6.39 16.22 -4.43
C HIS A 147 -5.49 15.31 -5.27
N ILE A 148 -5.76 15.21 -6.57
CA ILE A 148 -5.00 14.38 -7.51
C ILE A 148 -4.36 15.29 -8.57
N PRO A 149 -3.29 16.01 -8.21
CA PRO A 149 -2.60 16.91 -9.14
C PRO A 149 -1.94 16.11 -10.26
N ALA A 150 -1.92 16.70 -11.46
CA ALA A 150 -1.33 16.05 -12.63
C ALA A 150 0.21 16.11 -12.61
N THR A 151 0.79 17.01 -11.81
CA THR A 151 2.23 17.27 -11.81
C THR A 151 2.78 17.53 -10.41
N LEU A 152 4.06 17.21 -10.21
CA LEU A 152 4.74 17.45 -8.93
C LEU A 152 4.71 18.93 -8.51
N PRO A 153 4.94 19.93 -9.39
CA PRO A 153 4.85 21.33 -8.96
C PRO A 153 3.45 21.76 -8.52
N GLU A 154 2.40 21.20 -9.12
CA GLU A 154 1.03 21.42 -8.65
C GLU A 154 0.81 20.80 -7.27
N ALA A 155 1.30 19.58 -7.05
CA ALA A 155 1.26 18.89 -5.76
C ALA A 155 1.98 19.69 -4.66
N LEU A 156 3.19 20.19 -4.95
CA LEU A 156 3.97 21.04 -4.04
C LEU A 156 3.24 22.35 -3.73
N ARG A 157 2.61 22.98 -4.73
CA ARG A 157 1.82 24.19 -4.53
C ARG A 157 0.66 23.94 -3.55
N LEU A 158 -0.11 22.86 -3.77
CA LEU A 158 -1.21 22.47 -2.87
C LEU A 158 -0.72 22.20 -1.46
N PHE A 159 0.40 21.49 -1.32
CA PHE A 159 1.03 21.25 -0.04
C PHE A 159 1.40 22.56 0.68
N HIS A 160 2.15 23.45 0.01
CA HIS A 160 2.59 24.71 0.62
C HIS A 160 1.42 25.61 1.01
N GLU A 161 0.36 25.65 0.21
CA GLU A 161 -0.87 26.38 0.52
C GLU A 161 -1.52 25.83 1.79
N ALA A 162 -1.72 24.51 1.88
CA ALA A 162 -2.31 23.88 3.06
C ALA A 162 -1.44 24.03 4.31
N ASN A 163 -0.14 23.75 4.20
CA ASN A 163 0.80 23.88 5.31
C ASN A 163 0.93 25.35 5.77
N GLY A 164 0.91 26.32 4.84
CA GLY A 164 0.90 27.75 5.14
C GLY A 164 -0.34 28.20 5.92
N ARG A 165 -1.49 27.54 5.73
CA ARG A 165 -2.70 27.71 6.54
C ARG A 165 -2.63 27.01 7.91
N GLY A 166 -1.54 26.31 8.22
CA GLY A 166 -1.35 25.58 9.47
C GLY A 166 -1.96 24.17 9.47
N VAL A 167 -2.36 23.63 8.31
CA VAL A 167 -2.82 22.25 8.19
C VAL A 167 -1.64 21.33 8.47
N LYS A 168 -1.80 20.44 9.46
CA LYS A 168 -0.74 19.50 9.87
C LYS A 168 -0.89 18.14 9.22
N LEU A 169 -2.12 17.62 9.15
CA LEU A 169 -2.39 16.28 8.67
C LEU A 169 -2.57 16.34 7.15
N ILE A 170 -1.46 16.11 6.44
CA ILE A 170 -1.40 16.02 4.99
C ILE A 170 -0.80 14.67 4.66
N ASP A 171 -1.59 13.80 4.04
CA ASP A 171 -1.15 12.47 3.60
C ASP A 171 -0.77 12.53 2.12
N ILE A 172 0.32 11.85 1.75
CA ILE A 172 0.97 12.06 0.45
C ILE A 172 1.27 10.73 -0.24
N GLY A 173 0.97 10.66 -1.53
CA GLY A 173 1.46 9.66 -2.48
C GLY A 173 0.83 8.27 -2.38
N CYS A 174 1.50 7.28 -3.00
CA CYS A 174 0.99 5.91 -3.19
C CYS A 174 0.44 5.27 -1.90
N MET A 175 1.14 5.47 -0.79
CA MET A 175 0.83 4.88 0.51
C MET A 175 0.24 5.90 1.50
N GLN A 176 -0.12 7.10 1.03
CA GLN A 176 -0.67 8.20 1.86
C GLN A 176 0.13 8.40 3.15
N VAL A 177 1.45 8.57 3.01
CA VAL A 177 2.34 8.77 4.15
C VAL A 177 2.09 10.16 4.73
N ASN A 178 1.74 10.23 6.01
CA ASN A 178 1.45 11.50 6.67
C ASN A 178 2.72 12.35 6.90
N TRP A 179 2.76 13.56 6.34
CA TRP A 179 3.89 14.47 6.46
C TRP A 179 4.23 14.82 7.92
N TYR A 180 3.23 15.13 8.75
CA TYR A 180 3.47 15.56 10.13
C TYR A 180 4.16 14.49 10.97
N TRP A 181 3.89 13.21 10.70
CA TRP A 181 4.50 12.11 11.44
C TRP A 181 5.83 11.64 10.84
N HIS A 182 5.95 11.64 9.51
CA HIS A 182 7.02 10.94 8.81
C HIS A 182 8.02 11.84 8.08
N ARG A 183 7.90 13.17 8.10
CA ARG A 183 8.83 14.08 7.41
C ARG A 183 10.31 13.86 7.70
N HIS A 184 10.66 13.31 8.87
CA HIS A 184 12.06 13.08 9.28
C HIS A 184 12.70 11.88 8.57
N GLU A 185 11.90 11.09 7.84
CA GLU A 185 12.35 9.96 7.02
C GLU A 185 12.74 10.39 5.60
N PHE A 186 12.56 11.68 5.27
CA PHE A 186 12.82 12.27 3.97
C PHE A 186 13.75 13.48 4.13
N ASN A 187 14.66 13.67 3.18
CA ASN A 187 15.58 14.81 3.15
C ASN A 187 14.91 16.09 2.64
N SER A 188 13.81 15.95 1.90
CA SER A 188 13.03 17.07 1.37
C SER A 188 11.54 16.74 1.26
N LEU A 189 10.73 17.76 0.95
CA LEU A 189 9.31 17.57 0.67
C LEU A 189 9.09 16.82 -0.65
N GLU A 190 9.94 17.04 -1.65
CA GLU A 190 9.85 16.38 -2.95
C GLU A 190 10.06 14.86 -2.82
N GLU A 191 10.92 14.42 -1.91
CA GLU A 191 11.19 12.99 -1.72
C GLU A 191 9.96 12.19 -1.26
N ILE A 192 9.01 12.79 -0.53
CA ILE A 192 7.79 12.05 -0.14
C ILE A 192 6.85 11.80 -1.33
N PHE A 193 7.01 12.55 -2.43
CA PHE A 193 6.31 12.30 -3.69
C PHE A 193 7.04 11.31 -4.61
N ASP A 194 8.29 10.95 -4.30
CA ASP A 194 8.97 9.88 -5.02
C ASP A 194 8.27 8.54 -4.69
N PRO A 195 7.70 7.82 -5.68
CA PRO A 195 6.94 6.61 -5.42
C PRO A 195 7.77 5.53 -4.71
N ARG A 196 9.07 5.46 -5.00
CA ARG A 196 9.98 4.49 -4.39
C ARG A 196 10.15 4.77 -2.91
N LEU A 197 10.44 6.01 -2.53
CA LEU A 197 10.65 6.41 -1.14
C LEU A 197 9.34 6.41 -0.34
N ASN A 198 8.25 6.87 -0.95
CA ASN A 198 6.92 6.87 -0.35
C ASN A 198 6.46 5.43 0.00
N VAL A 199 6.53 4.52 -0.98
CA VAL A 199 6.14 3.13 -0.78
C VAL A 199 7.07 2.42 0.20
N GLU A 200 8.37 2.70 0.13
CA GLU A 200 9.34 2.15 1.08
C GLU A 200 9.03 2.56 2.52
N GLN A 201 8.68 3.82 2.75
CA GLN A 201 8.30 4.30 4.07
C GLN A 201 6.99 3.68 4.56
N GLY A 202 5.96 3.59 3.72
CA GLY A 202 4.69 2.95 4.05
C GLY A 202 4.86 1.46 4.39
N ALA A 203 5.60 0.72 3.57
CA ALA A 203 5.89 -0.70 3.79
C ALA A 203 6.68 -0.92 5.09
N ARG A 204 7.72 -0.13 5.34
CA ARG A 204 8.50 -0.20 6.59
C ARG A 204 7.61 0.02 7.81
N PHE A 205 6.76 1.04 7.77
CA PHE A 205 5.84 1.34 8.87
C PHE A 205 4.84 0.21 9.11
N LEU A 206 4.22 -0.33 8.06
CA LEU A 206 3.31 -1.47 8.17
C LEU A 206 4.00 -2.70 8.77
N GLN A 207 5.24 -2.97 8.38
CA GLN A 207 6.01 -4.10 8.91
C GLN A 207 6.36 -3.92 10.40
N VAL A 208 6.67 -2.70 10.83
CA VAL A 208 6.85 -2.39 12.26
C VAL A 208 5.56 -2.66 13.05
N LEU A 209 4.41 -2.26 12.52
CA LEU A 209 3.11 -2.53 13.14
C LEU A 209 2.82 -4.04 13.20
N ARG A 210 3.14 -4.79 12.13
CA ARG A 210 2.99 -6.24 12.10
C ARG A 210 3.83 -6.94 13.16
N LYS A 211 5.08 -6.50 13.37
CA LYS A 211 5.96 -7.03 14.42
C LYS A 211 5.42 -6.72 15.82
N ARG A 212 4.86 -5.53 16.03
CA ARG A 212 4.33 -5.09 17.32
C ARG A 212 3.01 -5.79 17.69
N HIS A 213 2.12 -5.97 16.73
CA HIS A 213 0.73 -6.35 16.98
C HIS A 213 0.38 -7.79 16.56
N GLY A 214 1.31 -8.54 15.99
CA GLY A 214 1.16 -9.99 15.83
C GLY A 214 0.28 -10.45 14.66
N SER A 215 -0.48 -9.57 14.01
CA SER A 215 -1.29 -9.90 12.82
C SER A 215 -1.27 -8.79 11.77
N TRP A 216 -1.48 -9.16 10.50
CA TRP A 216 -1.59 -8.19 9.41
C TRP A 216 -2.90 -7.39 9.50
N THR A 217 -3.98 -8.00 9.98
CA THR A 217 -5.26 -7.32 10.25
C THR A 217 -5.06 -6.18 11.24
N MET A 218 -4.41 -6.44 12.38
CA MET A 218 -4.15 -5.39 13.36
C MET A 218 -3.11 -4.39 12.84
N ALA A 219 -2.12 -4.83 12.06
CA ALA A 219 -1.19 -3.91 11.42
C ALA A 219 -1.90 -2.93 10.49
N ALA A 220 -2.80 -3.39 9.63
CA ALA A 220 -3.60 -2.54 8.74
C ALA A 220 -4.52 -1.60 9.53
N ALA A 221 -5.19 -2.10 10.58
CA ALA A 221 -5.99 -1.26 11.48
C ALA A 221 -5.16 -0.09 12.05
N ARG A 222 -3.95 -0.41 12.54
CA ARG A 222 -3.04 0.56 13.18
C ARG A 222 -2.29 1.45 12.21
N TYR A 223 -2.20 1.06 10.95
CA TYR A 223 -1.64 1.88 9.88
C TYR A 223 -2.49 3.14 9.69
N ASN A 224 -3.81 2.98 9.65
CA ASN A 224 -4.74 4.08 9.41
C ASN A 224 -5.14 4.85 10.68
N ALA A 225 -5.29 4.15 11.81
CA ALA A 225 -5.91 4.74 12.99
C ALA A 225 -5.24 4.33 14.30
N GLY A 226 -4.99 5.33 15.15
CA GLY A 226 -4.40 5.13 16.47
C GLY A 226 -5.25 4.27 17.42
N PRO A 227 -4.68 3.79 18.55
CA PRO A 227 -5.24 2.75 19.40
C PRO A 227 -6.68 2.92 19.86
N LYS A 228 -7.10 4.17 20.05
CA LYS A 228 -8.37 4.51 20.67
C LYS A 228 -9.50 4.70 19.64
N ASN A 229 -9.18 4.72 18.35
CA ASN A 229 -10.17 4.97 17.29
C ASN A 229 -10.60 3.64 16.62
N THR A 230 -11.28 2.80 17.39
CA THR A 230 -11.73 1.46 16.95
C THR A 230 -12.74 1.54 15.81
N VAL A 231 -13.54 2.60 15.74
CA VAL A 231 -14.50 2.85 14.64
C VAL A 231 -13.77 3.07 13.30
N ALA A 232 -12.71 3.90 13.28
CA ALA A 232 -11.93 4.10 12.06
C ALA A 232 -11.16 2.84 11.67
N GLN A 233 -10.57 2.14 12.65
CA GLN A 233 -9.89 0.86 12.44
C GLN A 233 -10.80 -0.17 11.77
N HIS A 234 -12.00 -0.37 12.30
CA HIS A 234 -13.00 -1.29 11.75
C HIS A 234 -13.33 -0.96 10.28
N ARG A 235 -13.71 0.28 10.01
CA ARG A 235 -14.03 0.76 8.66
C ARG A 235 -12.87 0.56 7.69
N TYR A 236 -11.66 0.85 8.13
CA TYR A 236 -10.45 0.72 7.32
C TYR A 236 -10.16 -0.75 7.00
N VAL A 237 -10.18 -1.63 8.00
CA VAL A 237 -9.96 -3.07 7.82
C VAL A 237 -10.95 -3.66 6.82
N CYS A 238 -12.23 -3.29 6.89
CA CYS A 238 -13.23 -3.76 5.94
C CYS A 238 -13.00 -3.27 4.50
N ARG A 239 -12.44 -2.05 4.32
CA ARG A 239 -12.01 -1.60 2.99
C ARG A 239 -10.83 -2.41 2.46
N VAL A 240 -9.84 -2.69 3.30
CA VAL A 240 -8.68 -3.54 2.93
C VAL A 240 -9.14 -4.95 2.55
N MET A 241 -10.06 -5.56 3.31
CA MET A 241 -10.63 -6.87 2.98
C MET A 241 -11.35 -6.87 1.64
N LYS A 242 -12.17 -5.85 1.38
CA LYS A 242 -12.86 -5.70 0.10
C LYS A 242 -11.85 -5.68 -1.06
N ASN A 243 -10.74 -4.94 -0.90
CA ASN A 243 -9.69 -4.87 -1.92
C ASN A 243 -8.95 -6.20 -2.10
N LEU A 244 -8.68 -6.94 -1.02
CA LEU A 244 -8.08 -8.28 -1.09
C LEU A 244 -8.95 -9.25 -1.90
N VAL A 245 -10.24 -9.33 -1.55
CA VAL A 245 -11.20 -10.21 -2.24
C VAL A 245 -11.38 -9.78 -3.70
N ALA A 246 -11.51 -8.48 -3.98
CA ALA A 246 -11.63 -7.96 -5.35
C ALA A 246 -10.39 -8.24 -6.20
N ALA A 247 -9.20 -8.27 -5.59
CA ALA A 247 -7.95 -8.63 -6.26
C ALA A 247 -7.79 -10.16 -6.47
N GLY A 248 -8.78 -10.97 -6.09
CA GLY A 248 -8.72 -12.43 -6.18
C GLY A 248 -7.82 -13.07 -5.13
N VAL A 249 -7.46 -12.34 -4.07
CA VAL A 249 -6.57 -12.82 -3.02
C VAL A 249 -7.36 -13.01 -1.74
N GLY A 250 -7.67 -14.27 -1.45
CA GLY A 250 -8.52 -14.65 -0.32
C GLY A 250 -10.00 -14.63 -0.71
N GLN A 251 -10.84 -14.99 0.26
CA GLN A 251 -12.29 -15.06 0.13
C GLN A 251 -12.91 -14.48 1.39
N TRP A 252 -14.14 -13.98 1.28
CA TRP A 252 -14.92 -13.65 2.47
C TRP A 252 -15.10 -14.92 3.31
N THR A 253 -14.66 -14.86 4.57
CA THR A 253 -14.95 -15.89 5.56
C THR A 253 -16.16 -15.46 6.37
N GLY A 254 -16.91 -16.40 6.96
CA GLY A 254 -18.03 -16.06 7.84
C GLY A 254 -17.60 -15.15 9.01
N THR A 255 -16.36 -15.27 9.49
CA THR A 255 -15.79 -14.37 10.49
C THR A 255 -15.56 -12.95 9.95
N ALA A 256 -15.03 -12.81 8.73
CA ALA A 256 -14.81 -11.51 8.10
C ALA A 256 -16.14 -10.82 7.76
N GLU A 257 -17.13 -11.58 7.29
CA GLU A 257 -18.48 -11.09 7.02
C GLU A 257 -19.16 -10.61 8.31
N ALA A 258 -19.14 -11.43 9.37
CA ALA A 258 -19.70 -11.04 10.66
C ALA A 258 -18.99 -9.81 11.25
N PHE A 259 -17.66 -9.75 11.14
CA PHE A 259 -16.88 -8.59 11.57
C PHE A 259 -17.29 -7.33 10.80
N CYS A 260 -17.37 -7.37 9.47
CA CYS A 260 -17.70 -6.20 8.66
C CYS A 260 -19.19 -5.82 8.65
N ALA A 261 -20.08 -6.75 9.00
CA ALA A 261 -21.49 -6.48 9.23
C ALA A 261 -21.76 -5.87 10.62
N ALA A 262 -20.85 -6.04 11.58
CA ALA A 262 -21.03 -5.52 12.94
C ALA A 262 -21.08 -3.97 12.96
N PRO A 263 -21.96 -3.37 13.79
CA PRO A 263 -21.98 -1.92 13.98
C PRO A 263 -20.61 -1.40 14.47
N PRO A 264 -20.04 -0.35 13.84
CA PRO A 264 -18.76 0.20 14.27
C PRO A 264 -18.79 0.64 15.74
N GLY A 265 -17.76 0.26 16.50
CA GLY A 265 -17.65 0.57 17.93
C GLY A 265 -18.26 -0.50 18.85
N SER A 266 -18.94 -1.51 18.30
CA SER A 266 -19.35 -2.71 19.07
C SER A 266 -18.15 -3.60 19.41
N ALA A 267 -18.32 -4.49 20.40
CA ALA A 267 -17.30 -5.48 20.75
C ALA A 267 -16.96 -6.41 19.57
N ALA A 268 -17.96 -6.76 18.74
CA ALA A 268 -17.78 -7.59 17.54
C ALA A 268 -17.03 -6.87 16.40
N ALA A 269 -16.96 -5.53 16.44
CA ALA A 269 -16.23 -4.71 15.48
C ALA A 269 -14.77 -4.42 15.90
N ALA A 270 -14.30 -4.96 17.02
CA ALA A 270 -12.92 -4.81 17.45
C ALA A 270 -12.00 -5.77 16.67
N PRO A 271 -10.94 -5.27 16.00
CA PRO A 271 -10.03 -6.14 15.26
C PRO A 271 -9.39 -7.16 16.23
N PRO A 272 -9.33 -8.45 15.87
CA PRO A 272 -8.84 -9.48 16.76
C PRO A 272 -7.37 -9.24 17.12
N ALA A 273 -7.05 -9.31 18.42
CA ALA A 273 -5.72 -9.04 18.95
C ALA A 273 -4.69 -10.14 18.65
N VAL A 274 -5.12 -11.37 18.38
CA VAL A 274 -4.25 -12.52 18.10
C VAL A 274 -4.88 -13.41 17.03
N ALA A 275 -4.05 -13.86 16.08
CA ALA A 275 -4.16 -14.99 15.12
C ALA A 275 -5.52 -15.46 14.55
N GLY A 276 -6.62 -14.73 14.71
CA GLY A 276 -7.81 -14.90 13.89
C GLY A 276 -7.52 -14.33 12.51
N ARG A 277 -7.17 -15.19 11.55
CA ARG A 277 -7.06 -14.79 10.15
C ARG A 277 -8.44 -14.35 9.69
N LEU A 278 -8.61 -13.04 9.49
CA LEU A 278 -9.78 -12.53 8.78
C LEU A 278 -9.60 -12.67 7.25
N TYR A 279 -8.41 -13.04 6.79
CA TYR A 279 -8.05 -13.37 5.41
C TYR A 279 -6.86 -14.33 5.40
#